data_AF-A0A2H9MHC4-F1
#
_entry.id   AF-A0A2H9MHC4-F1
#
_cell.length_a   1.000
_cell.length_b   1.000
_cell.length_c   1.000
_cell.angle_alpha   90.00
_cell.angle_beta   90.00
_cell.angle_gamma   90.00
#
_symmetry.space_group_name_H-M   'P 1'
#
loop_
_entity.id
_entity.type
_entity.pdbx_description
1 polymer ?
#
loop_
_entity_poly.entity_id
_entity_poly.type
_entity_poly.pdbx_seq_one_letter_code
_entity_poly.pdbx_strand_id
1 'polypeptide(L)'
;MVKIKNKKRLKWALKQYETGKEEQKYLAEEVLDITARRFRQIYSEYKKFRGEVPMIGKNLGRPKKTIPESYETVILEKYERYRLNALYLE
;
A
#
# COMPACT_ATOMS: atom_id res chain seq x y z
N MET A 1 -5.57 -4.92 -6.76
CA MET A 1 -4.50 -3.91 -6.98
C MET A 1 -3.30 -4.60 -7.60
N VAL A 2 -2.98 -4.29 -8.87
CA VAL A 2 -1.77 -4.79 -9.52
C VAL A 2 -0.55 -4.23 -8.79
N LYS A 3 0.30 -5.11 -8.24
CA LYS A 3 1.55 -4.71 -7.61
C LYS A 3 2.56 -4.43 -8.73
N ILE A 4 3.08 -3.21 -8.79
CA ILE A 4 4.19 -2.89 -9.71
C ILE A 4 5.42 -3.67 -9.22
N LYS A 5 5.73 -4.79 -9.88
CA LYS A 5 6.80 -5.70 -9.47
C LYS A 5 8.20 -5.17 -9.84
N ASN A 6 8.29 -4.32 -10.87
CA ASN A 6 9.59 -3.91 -11.44
C ASN A 6 9.87 -2.40 -11.26
N LYS A 7 10.73 -2.08 -10.28
CA LYS A 7 11.16 -0.69 -9.99
C LYS A 7 11.92 -0.03 -11.14
N LYS A 8 12.72 -0.78 -11.91
CA LYS A 8 13.48 -0.24 -13.05
C LYS A 8 12.54 0.22 -14.16
N ARG A 9 11.55 -0.62 -14.50
CA ARG A 9 10.51 -0.34 -15.50
C ARG A 9 9.68 0.89 -15.10
N LEU A 10 9.30 0.99 -13.83
CA LEU A 10 8.63 2.18 -13.29
C LEU A 10 9.48 3.45 -13.41
N LYS A 11 10.76 3.39 -13.01
CA LYS A 11 11.67 4.55 -13.11
C LYS A 11 11.82 5.02 -14.56
N TRP A 12 11.94 4.08 -15.49
CA TRP A 12 12.04 4.40 -16.91
C TRP A 12 10.77 5.08 -17.43
N ALA A 13 9.59 4.52 -17.13
CA ALA A 13 8.31 5.08 -17.57
C ALA A 13 8.09 6.50 -17.03
N LEU A 14 8.39 6.74 -15.75
CA LEU A 14 8.27 8.07 -15.14
C LEU A 14 9.21 9.10 -15.82
N LYS A 15 10.42 8.68 -16.19
CA LYS A 15 11.35 9.53 -16.95
C LYS A 15 10.88 9.83 -18.37
N GLN A 16 10.32 8.85 -19.09
CA GLN A 16 9.79 9.09 -20.44
C GLN A 16 8.61 10.05 -20.43
N TYR A 17 7.76 9.95 -19.41
CA TYR A 17 6.66 10.90 -19.22
C TYR A 17 7.17 12.30 -18.90
N GLU A 18 8.21 12.43 -18.07
CA GLU A 18 8.81 13.72 -17.72
C GLU A 18 9.50 14.40 -18.90
N THR A 19 10.11 13.64 -19.81
CA THR A 19 10.70 14.17 -21.04
C THR A 19 9.69 14.44 -22.15
N GLY A 20 8.42 14.10 -21.94
CA GLY A 20 7.35 14.27 -22.94
C GLY A 20 7.47 13.37 -24.16
N LYS A 21 8.30 12.32 -24.10
CA LYS A 21 8.54 11.40 -25.22
C LYS A 21 7.39 10.43 -25.46
N GLU A 22 6.64 10.10 -24.41
CA GLU A 22 5.62 9.08 -24.43
C GLU A 22 4.35 9.55 -23.72
N GLU A 23 3.21 9.10 -24.22
CA GLU A 23 1.93 9.44 -23.63
C GLU A 23 1.67 8.70 -22.32
N GLN A 24 0.95 9.37 -21.42
CA GLN A 24 0.62 8.84 -20.10
C GLN A 24 -0.16 7.51 -20.18
N LYS A 25 -1.07 7.39 -21.16
CA LYS A 25 -1.95 6.22 -21.31
C LYS A 25 -1.14 4.98 -21.67
N TYR A 26 -0.28 5.11 -22.67
CA TYR A 26 0.64 4.05 -23.11
C TYR A 26 1.55 3.57 -21.96
N LEU A 27 2.17 4.51 -21.24
CA LEU A 27 3.05 4.16 -20.12
C LEU A 27 2.32 3.49 -18.95
N ALA A 28 1.04 3.80 -18.76
CA ALA A 28 0.23 3.22 -17.70
C ALA A 28 -0.26 1.80 -18.07
N GLU A 29 -0.91 1.66 -19.22
CA GLU A 29 -1.59 0.43 -19.64
C GLU A 29 -0.59 -0.59 -20.20
N GLU A 30 0.18 -0.21 -21.23
CA GLU A 30 1.10 -1.12 -21.93
C GLU A 30 2.39 -1.37 -21.15
N VAL A 31 2.94 -0.32 -20.53
CA VAL A 31 4.24 -0.41 -19.85
C VAL A 31 4.11 -0.80 -18.39
N LEU A 32 3.04 -0.48 -17.67
CA LEU A 32 3.01 -0.74 -16.22
C LEU A 32 1.84 -1.61 -15.77
N ASP A 33 0.89 -1.90 -16.66
CA ASP A 33 -0.34 -2.63 -16.33
C ASP A 33 -1.06 -2.00 -15.12
N ILE A 34 -1.16 -0.67 -15.15
CA ILE A 34 -1.87 0.13 -14.14
C ILE A 34 -2.80 1.12 -14.81
N THR A 35 -3.79 1.59 -14.06
CA THR A 35 -4.66 2.65 -14.54
C THR A 35 -3.93 3.99 -14.63
N ALA A 36 -4.34 4.83 -15.57
CA ALA A 36 -3.83 6.20 -15.71
C ALA A 36 -3.91 7.00 -14.39
N ARG A 37 -4.98 6.84 -13.61
CA ARG A 37 -5.10 7.45 -12.28
C ARG A 37 -3.97 7.03 -11.35
N ARG A 38 -3.67 5.72 -11.30
CA ARG A 38 -2.60 5.19 -10.45
C ARG A 38 -1.23 5.71 -10.89
N PHE A 39 -1.01 5.82 -12.20
CA PHE A 39 0.20 6.44 -12.74
C PHE A 39 0.37 7.90 -12.26
N ARG A 40 -0.69 8.73 -12.34
CA ARG A 40 -0.63 10.14 -11.87
C ARG A 40 -0.26 10.24 -10.39
N GLN A 41 -0.87 9.41 -9.54
CA GLN A 41 -0.55 9.38 -8.11
C GLN A 41 0.95 9.11 -7.88
N ILE A 42 1.47 8.07 -8.55
CA ILE A 42 2.88 7.69 -8.44
C ILE A 42 3.79 8.79 -8.98
N TYR A 43 3.41 9.44 -10.09
CA TYR A 43 4.18 10.55 -10.67
C TYR A 43 4.20 11.78 -9.75
N SER A 44 3.08 12.11 -9.11
CA SER A 44 3.05 13.18 -8.10
C SER A 44 3.95 12.89 -6.91
N GLU A 45 4.01 11.64 -6.43
CA GLU A 45 4.95 11.22 -5.39
C GLU A 45 6.41 11.31 -5.90
N TYR A 46 6.67 10.81 -7.11
CA TYR A 46 7.99 10.85 -7.75
C TYR A 46 8.56 12.29 -7.82
N LYS A 47 7.73 13.27 -8.19
CA LYS A 47 8.11 14.69 -8.18
C LYS A 47 8.41 15.21 -6.77
N LYS A 48 7.60 14.83 -5.78
CA LYS A 48 7.79 15.24 -4.38
C LYS A 48 9.11 14.72 -3.80
N PHE A 49 9.51 13.51 -4.17
CA PHE A 49 10.75 12.88 -3.72
C PHE A 49 11.95 13.13 -4.66
N ARG A 50 11.97 14.24 -5.42
CA ARG A 50 13.08 14.63 -6.30
C ARG A 50 13.55 13.53 -7.28
N GLY A 51 12.62 12.76 -7.83
CA GLY A 51 12.92 11.73 -8.80
C GLY A 51 13.36 10.39 -8.21
N GLU A 52 13.14 10.18 -6.91
CA GLU A 52 13.20 8.85 -6.29
C GLU A 52 11.91 8.07 -6.53
N VAL A 53 12.05 6.78 -6.83
CA VAL A 53 10.91 5.89 -7.06
C VAL A 53 10.21 5.62 -5.73
N PRO A 54 8.92 5.93 -5.58
CA PRO A 54 8.23 5.74 -4.30
C PRO A 54 8.17 4.27 -3.88
N MET A 55 8.25 4.01 -2.58
CA MET A 55 8.07 2.67 -2.03
C MET A 55 6.60 2.24 -2.10
N ILE A 56 6.24 1.61 -3.21
CA ILE A 56 4.90 1.06 -3.42
C ILE A 56 4.65 -0.06 -2.42
N GLY A 57 3.58 0.06 -1.64
CA GLY A 57 3.10 -0.99 -0.76
C GLY A 57 3.50 -0.87 0.71
N LYS A 58 4.30 0.14 1.09
CA LYS A 58 4.80 0.27 2.47
C LYS A 58 3.72 0.75 3.46
N ASN A 59 2.80 1.59 2.99
CA ASN A 59 1.71 2.17 3.79
C ASN A 59 0.34 1.71 3.27
N LEU A 60 0.17 0.41 3.06
CA LEU A 60 -1.12 -0.14 2.64
C LEU A 60 -2.05 -0.27 3.84
N GLY A 61 -3.28 0.19 3.67
CA GLY A 61 -4.34 0.06 4.66
C GLY A 61 -4.34 1.16 5.72
N ARG A 62 -5.14 0.94 6.77
CA ARG A 62 -5.24 1.87 7.90
C ARG A 62 -3.96 1.78 8.74
N PRO A 63 -3.41 2.90 9.24
CA PRO A 63 -2.32 2.84 10.21
C PRO A 63 -2.75 1.97 11.39
N LYS A 64 -1.87 1.05 11.81
CA LYS A 64 -2.10 0.24 13.01
C LYS A 64 -2.18 1.20 14.20
N LYS A 65 -3.29 1.15 14.94
CA LYS A 65 -3.37 1.80 16.23
C LYS A 65 -2.61 0.95 17.24
N THR A 66 -1.68 1.54 17.98
CA THR A 66 -1.08 0.89 19.14
C THR A 66 -2.18 0.69 20.18
N ILE A 67 -2.35 -0.54 20.65
CA ILE A 67 -3.25 -0.84 21.77
C ILE A 67 -2.47 -0.47 23.03
N PRO A 68 -3.01 0.38 23.94
CA PRO A 68 -2.35 0.64 25.21
C PRO A 68 -2.28 -0.65 26.04
N GLU A 69 -1.20 -0.83 26.78
CA GLU A 69 -0.95 -2.04 27.59
C GLU A 69 -2.08 -2.30 28.61
N SER A 70 -2.70 -1.24 29.14
CA SER A 70 -3.86 -1.32 30.03
C SER A 70 -5.12 -1.91 29.39
N TYR A 71 -5.27 -1.80 28.06
CA TYR A 71 -6.38 -2.44 27.36
C TYR A 71 -6.07 -3.91 27.08
N GLU A 72 -4.81 -4.24 26.84
CA GLU A 72 -4.37 -5.61 26.59
C GLU A 72 -4.58 -6.49 27.82
N THR A 73 -4.23 -6.00 29.02
CA THR A 73 -4.48 -6.70 30.28
C THR A 73 -5.97 -6.95 30.52
N VAL A 74 -6.82 -5.93 30.34
CA VAL A 74 -8.28 -6.06 30.50
C VAL A 74 -8.86 -7.08 29.53
N ILE A 75 -8.39 -7.09 28.27
CA ILE A 75 -8.85 -8.06 27.26
C ILE A 75 -8.47 -9.48 27.68
N LEU A 76 -7.21 -9.69 28.11
CA LEU A 76 -6.72 -11.00 28.54
C LEU A 76 -7.47 -11.51 29.78
N GLU A 77 -7.68 -10.67 30.79
CA GLU A 77 -8.45 -11.02 31.99
C GLU A 77 -9.88 -11.43 31.66
N LYS A 78 -10.55 -10.69 30.78
CA LYS A 78 -11.93 -11.01 30.35
C LYS A 78 -11.96 -12.28 29.51
N TYR A 79 -10.99 -12.47 28.63
CA TYR A 79 -10.88 -13.69 27.83
C TYR A 79 -10.70 -14.91 28.73
N GLU A 80 -9.77 -14.90 29.68
CA GLU A 80 -9.58 -16.02 30.62
C GLU A 80 -10.82 -16.28 31.48
N ARG A 81 -11.51 -15.23 31.92
CA ARG A 81 -12.71 -15.37 32.75
C ARG A 81 -13.93 -15.92 32.01
N TYR A 82 -14.09 -15.55 30.75
CA TYR A 82 -15.31 -15.82 29.99
C TYR A 82 -15.08 -16.72 28.76
N ARG A 83 -13.87 -17.26 28.57
CA ARG A 83 -13.63 -18.27 27.53
C ARG A 83 -14.44 -19.51 27.89
N LEU A 84 -15.50 -19.75 27.14
CA LEU A 84 -16.26 -20.98 27.19
C LEU A 84 -15.77 -21.86 26.06
N ASN A 85 -15.46 -23.11 26.38
CA ASN A 85 -15.39 -24.15 25.37
C ASN A 85 -16.83 -24.48 24.95
N ALA A 86 -17.03 -24.90 23.69
CA ALA A 86 -18.34 -25.22 23.11
C ALA A 86 -19.11 -26.36 23.83
N LEU A 87 -18.59 -26.89 24.94
CA LEU A 87 -19.07 -28.08 25.64
C LEU A 87 -19.74 -27.78 27.00
N TYR A 88 -20.05 -26.50 27.31
CA TYR A 88 -20.62 -26.06 28.60
C TYR A 88 -22.06 -25.51 28.46
N LEU A 89 -22.86 -26.11 27.58
CA LEU A 89 -24.32 -25.91 27.50
C LEU A 89 -24.99 -27.28 27.50
N GLU A 90 -24.86 -28.02 28.60
CA GLU A 90 -25.73 -29.13 28.98
C GLU A 90 -26.39 -28.82 30.31
#